data_AF-A0A957B728-F1
#
_entry.id   AF-A0A957B728-F1
#
_cell.length_a   1.000
_cell.length_b   1.000
_cell.length_c   1.000
_cell.angle_alpha   90.00
_cell.angle_beta   90.00
_cell.angle_gamma   90.00
#
_symmetry.space_group_name_H-M   'P 1'
#
loop_
_entity.id
_entity.type
_entity.pdbx_description
1 polymer ?
#
loop_
_entity_poly.entity_id
_entity_poly.type
_entity_poly.pdbx_seq_one_letter_code
_entity_poly.pdbx_strand_id
1 'polypeptide(L)'
;MNGRGGDGRYHLKARNNLKRILDRVVDDADYTVITRRDAGDTVVMSLDSFNSLLETVYLLKSPANAAHLIRSIEQFKQGQVTEQELLDA
;
A
#
# COMPACT_ATOMS: atom_id res chain seq x y z
N MET A 1 -4.90 -48.89 -13.23
CA MET A 1 -5.97 -47.89 -13.44
C MET A 1 -5.48 -46.57 -12.89
N ASN A 2 -5.16 -45.63 -13.78
CA ASN A 2 -4.43 -44.38 -13.47
C ASN A 2 -5.41 -43.22 -13.19
N GLY A 3 -5.01 -42.34 -12.28
CA GLY A 3 -5.86 -41.37 -11.60
C GLY A 3 -6.32 -40.16 -12.42
N ARG A 4 -7.50 -39.64 -12.06
CA ARG A 4 -8.01 -38.29 -12.36
C ARG A 4 -9.02 -37.81 -11.29
N GLY A 5 -8.64 -37.85 -10.01
CA GLY A 5 -9.49 -37.41 -8.88
C GLY A 5 -8.93 -36.26 -8.03
N GLY A 6 -7.77 -35.70 -8.40
CA GLY A 6 -7.02 -34.74 -7.58
C GLY A 6 -7.16 -33.27 -7.97
N ASP A 7 -7.53 -32.97 -9.22
CA ASP A 7 -7.25 -31.67 -9.85
C ASP A 7 -8.06 -30.49 -9.25
N GLY A 8 -9.37 -30.66 -9.07
CA GLY A 8 -10.24 -29.57 -8.57
C GLY A 8 -9.97 -29.11 -7.13
N ARG A 9 -9.43 -29.99 -6.28
CA ARG A 9 -9.14 -29.64 -4.87
C ARG A 9 -7.89 -28.80 -4.71
N TYR A 10 -6.89 -28.96 -5.58
CA TYR A 10 -5.68 -28.14 -5.56
C TYR A 10 -5.94 -26.72 -6.08
N HIS A 11 -6.71 -26.59 -7.17
CA HIS A 11 -7.08 -25.29 -7.73
C HIS A 11 -7.92 -24.45 -6.76
N LEU A 12 -8.87 -25.06 -6.05
CA LEU A 12 -9.68 -24.35 -5.06
C LEU A 12 -8.84 -23.87 -3.86
N LYS A 13 -7.90 -24.69 -3.37
CA LYS A 13 -6.98 -24.30 -2.29
C LYS A 13 -6.07 -23.15 -2.68
N ALA A 14 -5.51 -23.17 -3.89
CA ALA A 14 -4.66 -22.10 -4.40
C ALA A 14 -5.44 -20.76 -4.51
N ARG A 15 -6.65 -20.79 -5.08
CA ARG A 15 -7.52 -19.60 -5.18
C ARG A 15 -7.91 -19.04 -3.81
N ASN A 16 -8.25 -19.91 -2.86
CA ASN A 16 -8.62 -19.49 -1.51
C ASN A 16 -7.45 -18.87 -0.75
N ASN A 17 -6.23 -19.35 -0.99
CA ASN A 17 -5.04 -18.76 -0.39
C ASN A 17 -4.72 -17.39 -0.98
N LEU A 18 -4.83 -17.22 -2.30
CA LEU A 18 -4.66 -15.90 -2.92
C LEU A 18 -5.70 -14.90 -2.41
N LYS A 19 -6.97 -15.30 -2.33
CA LYS A 19 -8.04 -14.46 -1.78
C LYS A 19 -7.68 -13.95 -0.38
N ARG A 20 -7.24 -14.85 0.51
CA ARG A 20 -6.87 -14.48 1.89
C ARG A 20 -5.72 -13.48 1.94
N ILE A 21 -4.75 -13.59 1.03
CA ILE A 21 -3.64 -12.63 0.93
C ILE A 21 -4.17 -11.26 0.50
N LEU A 22 -5.05 -11.21 -0.51
CA LEU A 22 -5.63 -9.97 -0.99
C LEU A 22 -6.51 -9.29 0.07
N ASP A 23 -7.35 -10.06 0.76
CA ASP A 23 -8.20 -9.53 1.85
C ASP A 23 -7.30 -8.94 2.96
N ARG A 24 -6.23 -9.65 3.35
CA ARG A 24 -5.30 -9.19 4.39
C ARG A 24 -4.59 -7.88 4.03
N VAL A 25 -4.06 -7.74 2.82
CA VAL A 25 -3.33 -6.51 2.44
C VAL A 25 -4.23 -5.29 2.34
N VAL A 26 -5.54 -5.50 2.13
CA VAL A 26 -6.54 -4.43 2.18
C VAL A 26 -6.87 -4.07 3.62
N ASP A 27 -7.17 -5.08 4.46
CA ASP A 27 -7.62 -4.86 5.83
C ASP A 27 -6.52 -4.32 6.75
N ASP A 28 -5.29 -4.82 6.61
CA ASP A 28 -4.16 -4.45 7.46
C ASP A 28 -3.43 -3.18 6.96
N ALA A 29 -3.82 -2.64 5.79
CA ALA A 29 -3.10 -1.58 5.07
C ALA A 29 -1.58 -1.86 4.94
N ASP A 30 -1.21 -3.14 4.82
CA ASP A 30 0.16 -3.64 4.79
C ASP A 30 0.48 -4.29 3.43
N TYR A 31 1.74 -4.66 3.21
CA TYR A 31 2.20 -5.34 2.01
C TYR A 31 2.65 -6.78 2.30
N THR A 32 2.54 -7.64 1.29
CA THR A 32 3.03 -9.02 1.33
C THR A 32 4.09 -9.21 0.25
N VAL A 33 5.25 -9.74 0.61
CA VAL A 33 6.28 -10.16 -0.35
C VAL A 33 6.04 -11.61 -0.74
N ILE A 34 5.92 -11.87 -2.05
CA ILE A 34 5.80 -13.19 -2.64
C ILE A 34 7.15 -13.54 -3.28
N THR A 35 7.86 -14.48 -2.67
CA THR A 35 9.09 -15.07 -3.21
C THR A 35 8.79 -16.30 -4.05
N ARG A 36 9.37 -16.38 -5.24
CA ARG A 36 9.21 -17.51 -6.16
C ARG A 36 10.58 -18.13 -6.45
N ARG A 37 10.61 -19.46 -6.58
CA ARG A 37 11.87 -20.22 -6.76
C ARG A 37 12.60 -19.84 -8.06
N ASP A 38 11.86 -19.59 -9.12
CA ASP A 38 12.40 -19.37 -10.47
C ASP A 38 11.97 -18.00 -11.06
N ALA A 39 11.64 -17.03 -10.21
CA ALA A 39 11.25 -15.69 -10.62
C ALA A 39 11.55 -14.66 -9.53
N GLY A 40 11.64 -13.38 -9.92
CA GLY A 40 11.87 -12.30 -8.96
C GLY A 40 10.77 -12.17 -7.91
N ASP A 41 11.17 -11.67 -6.74
CA ASP A 41 10.28 -11.29 -5.64
C ASP A 41 9.27 -10.24 -6.11
N THR A 42 8.05 -10.33 -5.60
CA THR A 42 6.96 -9.41 -5.94
C THR A 42 6.28 -8.91 -4.69
N VAL A 43 5.92 -7.63 -4.66
CA VAL A 43 5.14 -7.03 -3.58
C VAL A 43 3.67 -6.98 -3.98
N VAL A 44 2.80 -7.38 -3.06
CA VAL A 44 1.34 -7.21 -3.15
C VAL A 44 0.92 -6.28 -2.03
N MET A 45 0.19 -5.21 -2.36
CA MET A 45 -0.38 -4.28 -1.39
C MET A 45 -1.73 -3.79 -1.90
N SER A 46 -2.53 -3.14 -1.04
CA SER A 46 -3.77 -2.51 -1.50
C SER A 46 -3.47 -1.38 -2.50
N LEU A 47 -4.43 -1.08 -3.37
CA LEU A 47 -4.31 0.06 -4.29
C LEU A 47 -4.20 1.39 -3.54
N ASP A 48 -4.91 1.52 -2.42
CA ASP A 48 -4.86 2.70 -1.57
C ASP A 48 -3.46 2.92 -1.01
N SER A 49 -2.87 1.88 -0.40
CA SER A 49 -1.50 1.90 0.11
C SER A 49 -0.47 2.23 -0.98
N PHE A 50 -0.66 1.71 -2.20
CA PHE A 50 0.19 2.04 -3.34
C PHE A 50 0.08 3.52 -3.74
N ASN A 51 -1.14 4.06 -3.80
CA ASN A 51 -1.36 5.47 -4.13
C ASN A 51 -0.78 6.40 -3.05
N SER A 52 -0.98 6.10 -1.76
CA SER A 52 -0.39 6.89 -0.66
C SER A 52 1.14 6.89 -0.70
N LEU A 53 1.75 5.75 -1.08
CA LEU A 53 3.20 5.67 -1.27
C LEU A 53 3.65 6.58 -2.43
N LEU A 54 2.97 6.53 -3.58
CA LEU A 54 3.28 7.38 -4.73
C LEU A 54 3.11 8.86 -4.41
N GLU A 55 2.05 9.23 -3.70
CA GLU A 55 1.83 10.61 -3.26
C GLU A 55 2.94 11.08 -2.32
N THR A 56 3.33 10.26 -1.34
CA THR A 56 4.45 10.57 -0.44
C THR A 56 5.74 10.78 -1.23
N VAL A 57 6.05 9.89 -2.17
CA VAL A 57 7.22 10.03 -3.05
C VAL A 57 7.14 11.31 -3.87
N TYR A 58 5.97 11.65 -4.39
CA TYR A 58 5.75 12.87 -5.16
C TYR A 58 5.98 14.13 -4.30
N LEU A 59 5.38 14.19 -3.11
CA LEU A 59 5.54 15.31 -2.17
C LEU A 59 7.00 15.49 -1.75
N LEU A 60 7.73 14.41 -1.55
CA LEU A 60 9.14 14.45 -1.10
C LEU A 60 10.16 14.57 -2.24
N LYS A 61 9.72 14.53 -3.51
CA LYS A 61 10.61 14.56 -4.68
C LYS A 61 11.46 15.83 -4.77
N SER A 62 10.92 16.98 -4.36
CA SER A 62 11.63 18.26 -4.35
C SER A 62 12.20 18.53 -2.95
N PRO A 63 13.53 18.73 -2.79
CA PRO A 63 14.12 19.05 -1.50
C PRO A 63 13.50 20.30 -0.85
N ALA A 64 13.15 21.30 -1.66
CA ALA A 64 12.50 22.52 -1.17
C ALA A 64 11.09 22.22 -0.62
N ASN A 65 10.30 21.39 -1.31
CA ASN A 65 8.96 21.01 -0.86
C ASN A 65 9.03 20.10 0.38
N ALA A 66 9.94 19.13 0.40
CA ALA A 66 10.15 18.27 1.56
C ALA A 66 10.53 19.08 2.80
N ALA A 67 11.47 20.02 2.67
CA ALA A 67 11.85 20.89 3.77
C ALA A 67 10.70 21.81 4.22
N HIS A 68 9.90 22.30 3.27
CA HIS A 68 8.70 23.07 3.59
C HIS A 68 7.68 22.24 4.38
N LEU A 69 7.33 21.05 3.89
CA LEU A 69 6.38 20.14 4.55
C LEU A 69 6.82 19.76 5.97
N ILE A 70 8.09 19.41 6.15
CA ILE A 70 8.63 19.06 7.47
C ILE A 70 8.46 20.24 8.44
N ARG A 71 8.83 21.45 8.03
CA ARG A 71 8.65 22.66 8.85
C ARG A 71 7.17 22.92 9.17
N SER A 72 6.27 22.79 8.20
CA SER A 72 4.82 23.00 8.43
C SER A 72 4.25 21.98 9.42
N ILE A 73 4.70 20.72 9.35
CA ILE A 73 4.30 19.68 10.32
C ILE A 73 4.82 20.00 11.73
N GLU A 74 6.06 20.49 11.86
CA GLU A 74 6.63 20.90 13.15
C GLU A 74 5.87 22.09 13.75
N GLN A 75 5.59 23.12 12.94
CA GLN A 75 4.79 24.27 13.35
C GLN A 75 3.41 23.83 13.84
N PHE A 76 2.72 22.96 13.09
CA PHE A 76 1.43 22.40 13.48
C PHE A 76 1.49 21.69 14.83
N LYS A 77 2.49 20.81 15.04
CA LYS A 77 2.68 20.10 16.31
C LYS A 77 2.98 21.02 17.50
N GLN A 78 3.57 22.19 17.24
CA GLN A 78 3.85 23.22 18.25
C GLN A 78 2.66 24.17 18.47
N GLY A 79 1.54 23.98 17.77
CA GLY A 79 0.39 24.89 17.82
C GLY A 79 0.64 26.23 17.14
N GLN A 80 1.69 26.36 16.33
CA GLN A 80 2.01 27.55 15.55
C GLN A 80 1.15 27.58 14.28
N VAL A 81 -0.17 27.59 14.47
CA VAL A 81 -1.17 27.59 13.40
C VAL A 81 -1.98 28.89 13.46
N THR A 82 -2.38 29.37 12.29
CA THR A 82 -3.31 30.50 12.19
C THR A 82 -4.57 29.99 11.53
N GLU A 83 -5.70 30.09 12.22
CA GLU A 83 -7.02 29.80 11.66
C GLU A 83 -7.38 30.90 10.65
N GLN A 84 -7.89 30.49 9.50
CA GLN A 84 -8.28 31.38 8.41
C GLN A 84 -9.62 30.89 7.87
N GLU A 85 -10.55 31.83 7.62
CA GLU A 85 -11.77 31.50 6.89
C GLU A 85 -11.42 31.17 5.43
N LEU A 86 -12.16 30.22 4.85
CA LEU A 86 -12.02 29.92 3.42
C LEU A 86 -12.49 31.14 2.63
N LEU A 87 -11.64 31.61 1.71
CA LEU A 87 -12.04 32.65 0.77
C LEU A 87 -12.96 32.02 -0.29
N ASP A 88 -14.05 32.72 -0.62
CA ASP A 88 -14.92 32.32 -1.74
C ASP A 88 -14.13 32.36 -3.07
N ALA A 89 -14.40 31.38 -3.95
CA ALA A 89 -13.69 31.16 -5.21
C ALA A 89 -14.11 32.12 -6.34
#